data_AF-A0A9E0XM94-F1
#
_entry.id   AF-A0A9E0XM94-F1
#
_cell.length_a   1.000
_cell.length_b   1.000
_cell.length_c   1.000
_cell.angle_alpha   90.00
_cell.angle_beta   90.00
_cell.angle_gamma   90.00
#
_symmetry.space_group_name_H-M   'P 1'
#
loop_
_entity.id
_entity.type
_entity.pdbx_description
1 polymer ?
#
loop_
_entity_poly.entity_id
_entity_poly.type
_entity_poly.pdbx_seq_one_letter_code
_entity_poly.pdbx_strand_id
1 'polypeptide(L)'
;MPIWLSFLALTAIFHEIYSPFFDPGGASGNGVGHDYSLALPALLDGRYWFINNGIFSAPWFSPAFCAGQPFFADPQSIFYSPIQFLSFFIEPLAASYVSLLLTACAGYWGMYLFCKRSMQLETAPSILAASIWMFNGFSTHHHLVGHIGFLDFLLAPLVTWLLVSKEPLSWQAKASRIGFSGLLVAGALHAGLGSLMVPFGFCVWGLACLAIIRGAPWRQFYILASTTAVLALGIATSKIVAASALMKNFPRAQYPLPGISSFTDHLEFVTTLLFRPEEENFVAKASMLINRAIGIGPHELAFDLTLVPLIVTLGACLIILVTNRQAVPIKIAPEKVSHLVLFSILTIIPLALLYYSPEWNATLKQLPVIKSTSAPWRWLVELSPFICVLCANALSRALGHRPAFRILITVLAITSLVTLKATVPREFYETQSYNPTPILEAFQKSQAPEFTPRISAIGAYLDDAGNIAYTSHQNDLIAIGASQAFCYNPLFGYNIENFEIRTLRPGNPLSARDGVLNLKNPACYVFPKENDCQPGDHFKDTIEERKAAERFINYRQLSFKFSKTQELANLVSTISLIIALSLIAAAVVIKIPVWSNRKPSN
;
A
#
# COMPACT_ATOMS: atom_id res chain seq x y z
N MET A 1 -17.73 2.70 -26.30
CA MET A 1 -18.90 1.95 -25.82
C MET A 1 -18.54 0.67 -25.08
N PRO A 2 -17.83 -0.33 -25.67
CA PRO A 2 -17.61 -1.61 -24.99
C PRO A 2 -16.76 -1.52 -23.71
N ILE A 3 -15.75 -0.63 -23.66
CA ILE A 3 -14.91 -0.44 -22.48
C ILE A 3 -15.67 0.09 -21.25
N TRP A 4 -16.60 1.03 -21.46
CA TRP A 4 -17.38 1.61 -20.36
C TRP A 4 -18.40 0.62 -19.83
N LEU A 5 -19.05 -0.15 -20.71
CA LEU A 5 -19.96 -1.21 -20.32
C LEU A 5 -19.24 -2.29 -19.50
N SER A 6 -18.06 -2.76 -19.96
CA SER A 6 -17.27 -3.73 -19.19
C SER A 6 -16.82 -3.14 -17.85
N PHE A 7 -16.37 -1.90 -17.82
CA PHE A 7 -15.94 -1.23 -16.59
C PHE A 7 -17.09 -1.14 -15.57
N LEU A 8 -18.26 -0.65 -15.99
CA LEU A 8 -19.42 -0.51 -15.10
C LEU A 8 -19.90 -1.86 -14.58
N ALA A 9 -20.00 -2.87 -15.46
CA ALA A 9 -20.41 -4.22 -15.07
C ALA A 9 -19.42 -4.85 -14.07
N LEU A 10 -18.11 -4.77 -14.35
CA LEU A 10 -17.08 -5.30 -13.46
C LEU A 10 -17.00 -4.55 -12.12
N THR A 11 -17.26 -3.24 -12.12
CA THR A 11 -17.33 -2.44 -10.88
C THR A 11 -18.53 -2.85 -10.04
N ALA A 12 -19.70 -3.06 -10.65
CA ALA A 12 -20.88 -3.57 -9.95
C ALA A 12 -20.61 -4.97 -9.36
N ILE A 13 -20.05 -5.89 -10.15
CA ILE A 13 -19.67 -7.23 -9.67
C ILE A 13 -18.64 -7.15 -8.53
N PHE A 14 -17.65 -6.27 -8.63
CA PHE A 14 -16.66 -6.07 -7.58
C PHE A 14 -17.31 -5.55 -6.30
N HIS A 15 -18.27 -4.62 -6.42
CA HIS A 15 -19.10 -4.17 -5.29
C HIS A 15 -19.81 -5.36 -4.65
N GLU A 16 -20.59 -6.13 -5.41
CA GLU A 16 -21.35 -7.28 -4.90
C GLU A 16 -20.46 -8.31 -4.17
N ILE A 17 -19.25 -8.55 -4.68
CA ILE A 17 -18.33 -9.52 -4.07
C ILE A 17 -17.74 -9.00 -2.76
N TYR A 18 -17.39 -7.71 -2.67
CA TYR A 18 -16.54 -7.22 -1.57
C TYR A 18 -17.26 -6.31 -0.57
N SER A 19 -18.37 -5.63 -0.92
CA SER A 19 -19.09 -4.77 0.02
C SER A 19 -19.60 -5.47 1.28
N PRO A 20 -20.02 -6.76 1.27
CA PRO A 20 -20.51 -7.43 2.48
C PRO A 20 -19.47 -7.52 3.62
N PHE A 21 -18.18 -7.40 3.31
CA PHE A 21 -17.09 -7.46 4.29
C PHE A 21 -16.82 -6.12 5.00
N PHE A 22 -17.55 -5.06 4.66
CA PHE A 22 -17.40 -3.72 5.24
C PHE A 22 -18.68 -3.26 5.98
N ASP A 23 -19.49 -4.22 6.41
CA ASP A 23 -20.64 -3.98 7.29
C ASP A 23 -20.21 -4.16 8.77
N PRO A 24 -20.57 -3.25 9.69
CA PRO A 24 -20.35 -3.41 11.14
C PRO A 24 -20.90 -4.70 11.75
N GLY A 25 -21.88 -5.34 11.11
CA GLY A 25 -22.40 -6.67 11.46
C GLY A 25 -21.80 -7.82 10.64
N GLY A 26 -20.88 -7.55 9.71
CA GLY A 26 -20.24 -8.53 8.83
C GLY A 26 -21.20 -9.25 7.88
N ALA A 27 -20.65 -10.05 6.97
CA ALA A 27 -21.43 -10.87 6.03
C ALA A 27 -22.26 -11.98 6.73
N SER A 28 -21.93 -12.28 7.99
CA SER A 28 -22.42 -13.44 8.76
C SER A 28 -22.97 -13.08 10.15
N GLY A 29 -22.99 -11.79 10.53
CA GLY A 29 -23.21 -11.38 11.93
C GLY A 29 -21.91 -11.21 12.74
N ASN A 30 -20.75 -11.50 12.16
CA ASN A 30 -19.42 -11.41 12.79
C ASN A 30 -18.76 -10.03 12.58
N GLY A 31 -17.58 -9.81 13.18
CA GLY A 31 -16.83 -8.57 13.03
C GLY A 31 -16.13 -8.43 11.66
N VAL A 32 -15.34 -7.36 11.52
CA VAL A 32 -14.49 -7.12 10.35
C VAL A 32 -13.06 -7.64 10.61
N GLY A 33 -12.20 -7.56 9.59
CA GLY A 33 -10.80 -7.97 9.65
C GLY A 33 -10.05 -7.53 10.91
N HIS A 34 -9.28 -8.43 11.52
CA HIS A 34 -8.58 -8.17 12.79
C HIS A 34 -7.64 -6.96 12.78
N ASP A 35 -6.99 -6.65 11.66
CA ASP A 35 -6.06 -5.54 11.54
C ASP A 35 -6.76 -4.17 11.39
N TYR A 36 -8.08 -4.16 11.25
CA TYR A 36 -8.88 -2.95 11.45
C TYR A 36 -8.80 -2.40 12.88
N SER A 37 -8.38 -3.22 13.84
CA SER A 37 -7.99 -2.78 15.19
C SER A 37 -6.80 -1.82 15.24
N LEU A 38 -5.98 -1.78 14.18
CA LEU A 38 -4.96 -0.76 13.99
C LEU A 38 -5.50 0.37 13.10
N ALA A 39 -6.11 0.00 11.97
CA ALA A 39 -6.46 0.95 10.92
C ALA A 39 -7.60 1.91 11.30
N LEU A 40 -8.71 1.44 11.88
CA LEU A 40 -9.84 2.32 12.19
C LEU A 40 -9.53 3.29 13.34
N PRO A 41 -8.90 2.87 14.45
CA PRO A 41 -8.44 3.82 15.47
C PRO A 41 -7.49 4.87 14.91
N ALA A 42 -6.55 4.49 14.03
CA ALA A 42 -5.63 5.45 13.42
C ALA A 42 -6.34 6.47 12.51
N LEU A 43 -7.37 6.03 11.74
CA LEU A 43 -8.19 6.94 10.94
C LEU A 43 -8.99 7.91 11.82
N LEU A 44 -9.54 7.44 12.94
CA LEU A 44 -10.24 8.27 13.93
C LEU A 44 -9.29 9.27 14.60
N ASP A 45 -8.07 8.84 14.93
CA ASP A 45 -7.03 9.69 15.49
C ASP A 45 -6.63 10.82 14.53
N GLY A 46 -6.49 10.50 13.24
CA GLY A 46 -6.28 11.50 12.19
C GLY A 46 -7.44 12.49 12.08
N ARG A 47 -8.69 12.04 12.25
CA ARG A 47 -9.85 12.94 12.30
C ARG A 47 -9.80 13.86 13.52
N TYR A 48 -9.46 13.34 14.70
CA TYR A 48 -9.34 14.15 15.91
C TYR A 48 -8.27 15.24 15.75
N TRP A 49 -7.14 14.91 15.11
CA TRP A 49 -6.17 15.93 14.73
C TRP A 49 -6.74 16.97 13.76
N PHE A 50 -7.45 16.53 12.72
CA PHE A 50 -8.05 17.40 11.71
C PHE A 50 -9.03 18.41 12.30
N ILE A 51 -9.87 18.01 13.26
CA ILE A 51 -10.83 18.89 13.94
C ILE A 51 -10.14 20.12 14.55
N ASN A 52 -8.99 19.93 15.19
CA ASN A 52 -8.30 21.01 15.90
C ASN A 52 -7.27 21.78 15.05
N ASN A 53 -6.72 21.16 14.00
CA ASN A 53 -5.54 21.70 13.29
C ASN A 53 -5.72 21.84 11.77
N GLY A 54 -6.78 21.24 11.19
CA GLY A 54 -7.00 21.19 9.75
C GLY A 54 -6.00 20.32 8.99
N ILE A 55 -6.11 20.33 7.66
CA ILE A 55 -5.34 19.45 6.76
C ILE A 55 -3.91 19.92 6.47
N PHE A 56 -3.63 21.22 6.63
CA PHE A 56 -2.32 21.81 6.32
C PHE A 56 -1.31 21.67 7.46
N SER A 57 -1.74 21.10 8.59
CA SER A 57 -0.91 20.85 9.76
C SER A 57 -0.54 19.38 9.85
N ALA A 58 0.75 19.07 9.78
CA ALA A 58 1.23 17.69 9.92
C ALA A 58 1.06 17.18 11.36
N PRO A 59 0.42 16.00 11.56
CA PRO A 59 0.30 15.39 12.87
C PRO A 59 1.59 14.70 13.24
N TRP A 60 2.54 15.43 13.82
CA TRP A 60 3.83 14.85 14.22
C TRP A 60 3.69 13.72 15.23
N PHE A 61 2.71 13.84 16.13
CA PHE A 61 2.52 12.94 17.25
C PHE A 61 1.03 12.67 17.50
N SER A 62 0.74 11.52 18.10
CA SER A 62 -0.60 11.14 18.54
C SER A 62 -0.62 10.91 20.05
N PRO A 63 -1.56 11.51 20.79
CA PRO A 63 -1.74 11.22 22.21
C PRO A 63 -2.53 9.94 22.46
N ALA A 64 -3.17 9.35 21.45
CA ALA A 64 -4.10 8.23 21.62
C ALA A 64 -3.43 6.89 21.89
N PHE A 65 -2.23 6.67 21.38
CA PHE A 65 -1.61 5.34 21.42
C PHE A 65 -0.29 5.40 22.20
N CYS A 66 -0.05 4.37 23.01
CA CYS A 66 1.15 4.20 23.81
C CYS A 66 1.44 5.37 24.75
N ALA A 67 0.38 6.04 25.24
CA ALA A 67 0.45 7.27 26.05
C ALA A 67 1.23 8.41 25.38
N GLY A 68 1.28 8.42 24.05
CA GLY A 68 2.02 9.38 23.24
C GLY A 68 3.01 8.68 22.33
N GLN A 69 2.77 8.70 21.02
CA GLN A 69 3.67 8.12 20.03
C GLN A 69 3.90 9.04 18.81
N PRO A 70 4.96 8.80 18.01
CA PRO A 70 5.10 9.40 16.69
C PRO A 70 3.93 9.03 15.78
N PHE A 71 3.48 9.97 14.95
CA PHE A 71 2.43 9.71 13.98
C PHE A 71 2.91 10.02 12.54
N PHE A 72 3.27 11.26 12.20
CA PHE A 72 3.80 11.58 10.86
C PHE A 72 5.08 10.81 10.51
N ALA A 73 5.95 10.61 11.49
CA ALA A 73 7.21 9.89 11.31
C ALA A 73 7.01 8.36 11.24
N ASP A 74 5.85 7.84 11.63
CA ASP A 74 5.57 6.42 11.55
C ASP A 74 5.47 5.99 10.07
N PRO A 75 6.29 5.02 9.60
CA PRO A 75 6.21 4.52 8.23
C PRO A 75 4.83 3.97 7.84
N GLN A 76 4.07 3.46 8.82
CA GLN A 76 2.72 2.91 8.63
C GLN A 76 1.63 3.98 8.73
N SER A 77 1.94 5.21 9.14
CA SER A 77 0.96 6.29 9.14
C SER A 77 0.48 6.58 7.73
N ILE A 78 -0.85 6.63 7.60
CA ILE A 78 -1.55 6.90 6.35
C ILE A 78 -2.24 8.27 6.35
N PHE A 79 -1.83 9.18 7.24
CA PHE A 79 -2.54 10.45 7.42
C PHE A 79 -2.68 11.27 6.12
N TYR A 80 -1.64 11.25 5.27
CA TYR A 80 -1.67 11.89 3.95
C TYR A 80 -2.02 10.89 2.85
N SER A 81 -3.10 10.14 3.03
CA SER A 81 -3.64 9.20 2.04
C SER A 81 -5.06 9.58 1.61
N PRO A 82 -5.54 9.10 0.45
CA PRO A 82 -6.94 9.23 0.07
C PRO A 82 -7.91 8.65 1.11
N ILE A 83 -7.52 7.56 1.79
CA ILE A 83 -8.35 6.89 2.81
C ILE A 83 -8.59 7.82 4.00
N GLN A 84 -7.51 8.41 4.54
CA GLN A 84 -7.62 9.39 5.64
C GLN A 84 -8.40 10.63 5.21
N PHE A 85 -8.20 11.11 3.98
CA PHE A 85 -8.95 12.26 3.47
C PHE A 85 -10.46 11.99 3.46
N LEU A 86 -10.88 10.81 3.02
CA LEU A 86 -12.29 10.40 3.06
C LEU A 86 -12.80 10.25 4.49
N SER A 87 -11.98 9.72 5.41
CA SER A 87 -12.38 9.55 6.82
C SER A 87 -12.51 10.87 7.60
N PHE A 88 -12.16 12.02 7.01
CA PHE A 88 -12.55 13.32 7.56
C PHE A 88 -14.04 13.64 7.36
N PHE A 89 -14.72 12.96 6.44
CA PHE A 89 -16.10 13.31 6.06
C PHE A 89 -17.07 12.14 6.25
N ILE A 90 -16.63 10.90 6.03
CA ILE A 90 -17.44 9.69 6.21
C ILE A 90 -16.78 8.77 7.23
N GLU A 91 -17.53 7.83 7.79
CA GLU A 91 -17.01 6.95 8.84
C GLU A 91 -15.81 6.11 8.37
N PRO A 92 -14.88 5.73 9.27
CA PRO A 92 -13.62 5.08 8.88
C PRO A 92 -13.77 3.79 8.06
N LEU A 93 -14.76 2.96 8.38
CA LEU A 93 -14.99 1.70 7.65
C LEU A 93 -15.50 1.96 6.23
N ALA A 94 -16.46 2.88 6.07
CA ALA A 94 -16.93 3.34 4.77
C ALA A 94 -15.83 4.01 3.95
N ALA A 95 -14.97 4.84 4.58
CA ALA A 95 -13.80 5.44 3.93
C ALA A 95 -12.83 4.37 3.39
N SER A 96 -12.58 3.32 4.17
CA SER A 96 -11.80 2.17 3.75
C SER A 96 -12.41 1.48 2.52
N TYR A 97 -13.71 1.19 2.57
CA TYR A 97 -14.44 0.55 1.48
C TYR A 97 -14.43 1.37 0.18
N VAL A 98 -14.80 2.66 0.27
CA VAL A 98 -14.82 3.57 -0.88
C VAL A 98 -13.43 3.68 -1.50
N SER A 99 -12.38 3.73 -0.68
CA SER A 99 -11.00 3.74 -1.17
C SER A 99 -10.66 2.48 -1.95
N LEU A 100 -11.02 1.29 -1.44
CA LEU A 100 -10.83 0.02 -2.15
C LEU A 100 -11.47 0.07 -3.55
N LEU A 101 -12.73 0.51 -3.63
CA LEU A 101 -13.47 0.61 -4.88
C LEU A 101 -12.81 1.60 -5.86
N LEU A 102 -12.46 2.80 -5.38
CA LEU A 102 -11.82 3.83 -6.21
C LEU A 102 -10.47 3.37 -6.75
N THR A 103 -9.65 2.74 -5.91
CA THR A 103 -8.33 2.27 -6.31
C THR A 103 -8.40 1.05 -7.22
N ALA A 104 -9.36 0.15 -7.04
CA ALA A 104 -9.65 -0.93 -7.99
C ALA A 104 -10.06 -0.37 -9.37
N CYS A 105 -10.92 0.66 -9.40
CA CYS A 105 -11.29 1.36 -10.63
C CYS A 105 -10.08 2.04 -11.29
N ALA A 106 -9.25 2.72 -10.51
CA ALA A 106 -8.03 3.35 -11.01
C ALA A 106 -7.02 2.32 -11.54
N GLY A 107 -6.89 1.17 -10.87
CA GLY A 107 -6.10 0.03 -11.32
C GLY A 107 -6.60 -0.55 -12.64
N TYR A 108 -7.92 -0.76 -12.79
CA TYR A 108 -8.54 -1.19 -14.05
C TYR A 108 -8.17 -0.25 -15.20
N TRP A 109 -8.39 1.07 -15.01
CA TRP A 109 -8.08 2.06 -16.04
C TRP A 109 -6.59 2.16 -16.31
N GLY A 110 -5.74 2.10 -15.28
CA GLY A 110 -4.29 2.08 -15.41
C GLY A 110 -3.80 0.93 -16.28
N MET A 111 -4.24 -0.30 -15.98
CA MET A 111 -3.87 -1.49 -16.75
C MET A 111 -4.44 -1.45 -18.17
N TYR A 112 -5.71 -1.07 -18.33
CA TYR A 112 -6.33 -0.93 -19.65
C TYR A 112 -5.57 0.07 -20.52
N LEU A 113 -5.27 1.27 -19.98
CA LEU A 113 -4.60 2.34 -20.71
C LEU A 113 -3.15 1.95 -21.02
N PHE A 114 -2.44 1.31 -20.10
CA PHE A 114 -1.11 0.77 -20.35
C PHE A 114 -1.12 -0.24 -21.51
N CYS A 115 -1.97 -1.27 -21.46
CA CYS A 115 -2.09 -2.26 -22.53
C CYS A 115 -2.54 -1.62 -23.86
N LYS A 116 -3.52 -0.70 -23.81
CA LYS A 116 -4.11 -0.13 -25.01
C LYS A 116 -3.22 0.90 -25.69
N ARG A 117 -2.52 1.74 -24.91
CA ARG A 117 -1.79 2.91 -25.42
C ARG A 117 -0.29 2.71 -25.42
N SER A 118 0.27 2.14 -24.36
CA SER A 118 1.71 1.93 -24.23
C SER A 118 2.15 0.65 -24.95
N MET A 119 1.36 -0.42 -24.83
CA MET A 119 1.63 -1.69 -25.54
C MET A 119 1.00 -1.76 -26.95
N GLN A 120 0.00 -0.91 -27.25
CA GLN A 120 -0.79 -0.91 -28.50
C GLN A 120 -1.56 -2.22 -28.76
N LEU A 121 -2.07 -2.87 -27.71
CA LEU A 121 -2.90 -4.06 -27.85
C LEU A 121 -4.33 -3.72 -28.29
N GLU A 122 -5.06 -4.72 -28.77
CA GLU A 122 -6.47 -4.56 -29.10
C GLU A 122 -7.32 -4.37 -27.84
N THR A 123 -8.53 -3.83 -28.04
CA THR A 123 -9.42 -3.46 -26.94
C THR A 123 -9.82 -4.66 -26.08
N ALA A 124 -10.16 -5.80 -26.70
CA ALA A 124 -10.59 -6.99 -25.97
C ALA A 124 -9.49 -7.57 -25.05
N PRO A 125 -8.26 -7.87 -25.52
CA PRO A 125 -7.17 -8.28 -24.63
C PRO A 125 -6.81 -7.23 -23.57
N SER A 126 -6.91 -5.94 -23.89
CA SER A 126 -6.66 -4.88 -22.90
C SER A 126 -7.70 -4.86 -21.78
N ILE A 127 -8.98 -5.13 -22.11
CA ILE A 127 -10.06 -5.31 -21.12
C ILE A 127 -9.78 -6.55 -20.27
N LEU A 128 -9.33 -7.66 -20.87
CA LEU A 128 -8.99 -8.88 -20.13
C LEU A 128 -7.89 -8.61 -19.08
N ALA A 129 -6.76 -8.00 -19.47
CA ALA A 129 -5.69 -7.66 -18.53
C ALA A 129 -6.18 -6.73 -17.41
N ALA A 130 -6.98 -5.73 -17.75
CA ALA A 130 -7.55 -4.80 -16.76
C ALA A 130 -8.50 -5.50 -15.78
N SER A 131 -9.28 -6.49 -16.26
CA SER A 131 -10.19 -7.28 -15.44
C SER A 131 -9.42 -8.18 -14.47
N ILE A 132 -8.40 -8.89 -14.96
CA ILE A 132 -7.54 -9.73 -14.10
C ILE A 132 -6.85 -8.88 -13.03
N TRP A 133 -6.33 -7.70 -13.41
CA TRP A 133 -5.68 -6.80 -12.47
C TRP A 133 -6.63 -6.22 -11.43
N MET A 134 -7.83 -5.81 -11.83
CA MET A 134 -8.86 -5.29 -10.93
C MET A 134 -9.27 -6.32 -9.86
N PHE A 135 -9.35 -7.60 -10.23
CA PHE A 135 -9.74 -8.71 -9.35
C PHE A 135 -8.54 -9.46 -8.75
N ASN A 136 -7.32 -8.91 -8.76
CA ASN A 136 -6.20 -9.56 -8.11
C ASN A 136 -6.47 -9.71 -6.60
N GLY A 137 -6.20 -10.90 -6.07
CA GLY A 137 -6.45 -11.22 -4.68
C GLY A 137 -5.56 -10.45 -3.71
N PHE A 138 -4.32 -10.11 -4.09
CA PHE A 138 -3.34 -9.57 -3.15
C PHE A 138 -3.89 -8.30 -2.49
N SER A 139 -4.28 -7.31 -3.29
CA SER A 139 -4.80 -6.05 -2.76
C SER A 139 -6.14 -6.24 -2.05
N THR A 140 -7.05 -7.06 -2.59
CA THR A 140 -8.39 -7.21 -2.00
C THR A 140 -8.34 -7.92 -0.65
N HIS A 141 -7.68 -9.08 -0.55
CA HIS A 141 -7.68 -9.89 0.66
C HIS A 141 -6.89 -9.24 1.81
N HIS A 142 -5.79 -8.56 1.49
CA HIS A 142 -5.09 -7.73 2.48
C HIS A 142 -5.99 -6.59 2.99
N HIS A 143 -6.75 -5.94 2.10
CA HIS A 143 -7.68 -4.89 2.49
C HIS A 143 -8.87 -5.41 3.31
N LEU A 144 -9.35 -6.63 3.04
CA LEU A 144 -10.41 -7.28 3.85
C LEU A 144 -9.99 -7.51 5.30
N VAL A 145 -8.70 -7.79 5.56
CA VAL A 145 -8.21 -7.96 6.94
C VAL A 145 -7.84 -6.64 7.63
N GLY A 146 -7.68 -5.54 6.88
CA GLY A 146 -7.31 -4.23 7.44
C GLY A 146 -5.90 -3.73 7.05
N HIS A 147 -5.17 -4.43 6.18
CA HIS A 147 -3.89 -3.99 5.63
C HIS A 147 -4.06 -2.90 4.55
N ILE A 148 -4.67 -1.78 4.91
CA ILE A 148 -5.13 -0.74 3.98
C ILE A 148 -4.00 0.01 3.26
N GLY A 149 -2.76 -0.05 3.79
CA GLY A 149 -1.59 0.60 3.18
C GLY A 149 -1.07 -0.06 1.90
N PHE A 150 -1.56 -1.24 1.53
CA PHE A 150 -1.13 -1.95 0.32
C PHE A 150 -1.97 -1.63 -0.92
N LEU A 151 -3.04 -0.86 -0.74
CA LEU A 151 -4.01 -0.57 -1.80
C LEU A 151 -3.38 0.17 -2.99
N ASP A 152 -2.46 1.10 -2.72
CA ASP A 152 -1.79 1.91 -3.75
C ASP A 152 -0.94 1.08 -4.72
N PHE A 153 -0.63 -0.17 -4.39
CA PHE A 153 0.08 -1.07 -5.31
C PHE A 153 -0.67 -1.25 -6.64
N LEU A 154 -2.01 -1.21 -6.61
CA LEU A 154 -2.89 -1.28 -7.79
C LEU A 154 -2.64 -0.17 -8.81
N LEU A 155 -2.03 0.95 -8.39
CA LEU A 155 -1.78 2.11 -9.24
C LEU A 155 -0.50 1.97 -10.08
N ALA A 156 0.29 0.91 -9.89
CA ALA A 156 1.55 0.74 -10.62
C ALA A 156 1.38 0.78 -12.16
N PRO A 157 0.38 0.10 -12.78
CA PRO A 157 0.15 0.22 -14.22
C PRO A 157 -0.27 1.63 -14.67
N LEU A 158 -1.01 2.37 -13.83
CA LEU A 158 -1.39 3.76 -14.10
C LEU A 158 -0.16 4.67 -14.13
N VAL A 159 0.74 4.52 -13.15
CA VAL A 159 2.02 5.23 -13.11
C VAL A 159 2.84 4.89 -14.36
N THR A 160 2.98 3.61 -14.72
CA THR A 160 3.71 3.22 -15.93
C THR A 160 3.11 3.82 -17.19
N TRP A 161 1.78 3.84 -17.32
CA TRP A 161 1.12 4.45 -18.48
C TRP A 161 1.41 5.96 -18.60
N LEU A 162 1.45 6.68 -17.48
CA LEU A 162 1.84 8.11 -17.47
C LEU A 162 3.29 8.29 -17.95
N LEU A 163 4.20 7.40 -17.55
CA LEU A 163 5.62 7.45 -17.89
C LEU A 163 5.95 6.93 -19.30
N VAL A 164 5.09 6.08 -19.89
CA VAL A 164 5.36 5.42 -21.17
C VAL A 164 4.35 5.83 -22.24
N SER A 165 4.82 6.57 -23.23
CA SER A 165 4.08 6.88 -24.47
C SER A 165 4.89 6.48 -25.69
N LYS A 166 4.25 5.79 -26.64
CA LYS A 166 4.84 5.47 -27.94
C LYS A 166 4.95 6.68 -28.88
N GLU A 167 4.07 7.65 -28.69
CA GLU A 167 4.12 8.91 -29.41
C GLU A 167 4.99 9.93 -28.65
N PRO A 168 5.72 10.81 -29.37
CA PRO A 168 6.40 11.95 -28.78
C PRO A 168 5.42 12.84 -28.03
N LEU A 169 5.79 13.24 -26.82
CA LEU A 169 4.97 14.12 -25.99
C LEU A 169 5.42 15.59 -26.12
N SER A 170 4.45 16.50 -26.16
CA SER A 170 4.73 17.94 -25.99
C SER A 170 5.30 18.20 -24.59
N TRP A 171 5.97 19.34 -24.41
CA TRP A 171 6.56 19.66 -23.10
C TRP A 171 5.50 19.77 -22.01
N GLN A 172 4.31 20.27 -22.34
CA GLN A 172 3.20 20.39 -21.39
C GLN A 172 2.64 19.03 -21.00
N ALA A 173 2.50 18.11 -21.96
CA ALA A 173 2.06 16.74 -21.66
C ALA A 173 3.09 16.00 -20.80
N LYS A 174 4.39 16.25 -21.01
CA LYS A 174 5.45 15.74 -20.12
C LYS A 174 5.31 16.32 -18.72
N ALA A 175 5.17 17.65 -18.60
CA ALA A 175 4.98 18.34 -17.33
C ALA A 175 3.78 17.81 -16.54
N SER A 176 2.61 17.66 -17.20
CA SER A 176 1.40 17.15 -16.56
C SER A 176 1.58 15.72 -16.08
N ARG A 177 2.17 14.85 -16.93
CA ARG A 177 2.44 13.45 -16.58
C ARG A 177 3.37 13.36 -15.39
N ILE A 178 4.47 14.12 -15.38
CA ILE A 178 5.41 14.20 -14.26
C ILE A 178 4.72 14.64 -12.97
N GLY A 179 3.86 15.68 -13.03
CA GLY A 179 3.11 16.14 -11.87
C GLY A 179 2.19 15.05 -11.32
N PHE A 180 1.36 14.43 -12.17
CA PHE A 180 0.45 13.36 -11.75
C PHE A 180 1.20 12.12 -11.26
N SER A 181 2.19 11.60 -11.98
CA SER A 181 2.96 10.44 -11.54
C SER A 181 3.77 10.74 -10.28
N GLY A 182 4.29 11.97 -10.14
CA GLY A 182 4.99 12.42 -8.94
C GLY A 182 4.10 12.39 -7.70
N LEU A 183 2.87 12.91 -7.81
CA LEU A 183 1.88 12.85 -6.73
C LEU A 183 1.44 11.42 -6.41
N LEU A 184 1.22 10.56 -7.41
CA LEU A 184 0.83 9.17 -7.18
C LEU A 184 1.92 8.39 -6.45
N VAL A 185 3.18 8.53 -6.87
CA VAL A 185 4.33 7.85 -6.24
C VAL A 185 4.61 8.42 -4.84
N ALA A 186 4.50 9.74 -4.65
CA ALA A 186 4.62 10.34 -3.32
C ALA A 186 3.45 9.93 -2.40
N GLY A 187 2.23 9.87 -2.94
CA GLY A 187 1.03 9.41 -2.24
C GLY A 187 1.23 8.00 -1.69
N ALA A 188 1.75 7.08 -2.50
CA ALA A 188 2.06 5.71 -2.07
C ALA A 188 3.03 5.65 -0.87
N LEU A 189 4.08 6.49 -0.86
CA LEU A 189 4.99 6.60 0.30
C LEU A 189 4.27 7.15 1.54
N HIS A 190 3.39 8.12 1.33
CA HIS A 190 2.62 8.75 2.40
C HIS A 190 1.48 7.88 2.92
N ALA A 191 0.98 6.93 2.14
CA ALA A 191 -0.13 6.03 2.45
C ALA A 191 0.30 4.66 3.01
N GLY A 192 1.55 4.52 3.45
CA GLY A 192 1.98 3.32 4.17
C GLY A 192 2.42 2.16 3.29
N LEU A 193 2.67 2.36 1.98
CA LEU A 193 3.20 1.34 1.07
C LEU A 193 4.67 0.94 1.38
N GLY A 194 5.23 1.34 2.53
CA GLY A 194 6.66 1.31 2.84
C GLY A 194 7.35 -0.02 2.49
N SER A 195 6.82 -1.16 2.95
CA SER A 195 7.41 -2.48 2.67
C SER A 195 7.27 -2.95 1.22
N LEU A 196 6.37 -2.34 0.45
CA LEU A 196 6.09 -2.67 -0.96
C LEU A 196 6.54 -1.58 -1.94
N MET A 197 7.18 -0.52 -1.46
CA MET A 197 7.60 0.58 -2.33
C MET A 197 8.66 0.15 -3.35
N VAL A 198 9.57 -0.74 -2.96
CA VAL A 198 10.58 -1.32 -3.86
C VAL A 198 9.93 -2.20 -4.94
N PRO A 199 9.10 -3.23 -4.60
CA PRO A 199 8.42 -4.01 -5.63
C PRO A 199 7.43 -3.18 -6.47
N PHE A 200 6.88 -2.08 -5.94
CA PHE A 200 6.10 -1.12 -6.73
C PHE A 200 6.96 -0.48 -7.82
N GLY A 201 8.16 -0.04 -7.46
CA GLY A 201 9.16 0.45 -8.41
C GLY A 201 9.54 -0.60 -9.46
N PHE A 202 9.83 -1.84 -9.04
CA PHE A 202 10.17 -2.94 -9.94
C PHE A 202 9.03 -3.25 -10.91
N CYS A 203 7.78 -3.23 -10.44
CA CYS A 203 6.61 -3.34 -11.29
C CYS A 203 6.55 -2.23 -12.35
N VAL A 204 6.73 -0.97 -11.96
CA VAL A 204 6.72 0.17 -12.91
C VAL A 204 7.82 0.01 -13.97
N TRP A 205 9.04 -0.30 -13.55
CA TRP A 205 10.17 -0.50 -14.45
C TRP A 205 10.00 -1.74 -15.34
N GLY A 206 9.52 -2.86 -14.80
CA GLY A 206 9.30 -4.09 -15.55
C GLY A 206 8.23 -3.92 -16.63
N LEU A 207 7.11 -3.26 -16.31
CA LEU A 207 6.09 -2.91 -17.29
C LEU A 207 6.65 -1.97 -18.37
N ALA A 208 7.46 -0.97 -17.98
CA ALA A 208 8.10 -0.08 -18.94
C ALA A 208 9.07 -0.83 -19.89
N CYS A 209 9.85 -1.78 -19.37
CA CYS A 209 10.71 -2.65 -20.17
C CYS A 209 9.89 -3.42 -21.21
N LEU A 210 8.75 -4.01 -20.83
CA LEU A 210 7.87 -4.70 -21.78
C LEU A 210 7.39 -3.77 -22.90
N ALA A 211 7.03 -2.52 -22.56
CA ALA A 211 6.62 -1.54 -23.56
C ALA A 211 7.75 -1.08 -24.48
N ILE A 212 8.97 -0.91 -23.96
CA ILE A 212 10.17 -0.54 -24.73
C ILE A 212 10.56 -1.68 -25.67
N ILE A 213 10.50 -2.94 -25.23
CA ILE A 213 10.70 -4.12 -26.09
C ILE A 213 9.68 -4.12 -27.24
N ARG A 214 8.46 -3.65 -26.98
CA ARG A 214 7.39 -3.44 -27.99
C ARG A 214 7.49 -2.13 -28.77
N GLY A 215 8.59 -1.40 -28.65
CA GLY A 215 8.91 -0.22 -29.47
C GLY A 215 8.59 1.14 -28.85
N ALA A 216 8.32 1.23 -27.54
CA ALA A 216 8.23 2.52 -26.88
C ALA A 216 9.61 3.23 -26.81
N PRO A 217 9.67 4.57 -26.97
CA PRO A 217 10.92 5.32 -26.96
C PRO A 217 11.52 5.37 -25.56
N TRP A 218 12.57 4.57 -25.32
CA TRP A 218 13.22 4.46 -24.01
C TRP A 218 13.70 5.81 -23.47
N ARG A 219 14.34 6.66 -24.28
CA ARG A 219 14.84 7.98 -23.83
C ARG A 219 13.75 8.83 -23.18
N GLN A 220 12.55 8.83 -23.76
CA GLN A 220 11.42 9.58 -23.21
C GLN A 220 10.98 9.00 -21.86
N PHE A 221 10.91 7.67 -21.74
CA PHE A 221 10.59 7.01 -20.48
C PHE A 221 11.62 7.35 -19.39
N TYR A 222 12.92 7.24 -19.65
CA TYR A 222 13.96 7.53 -18.64
C TYR A 222 13.89 8.99 -18.16
N ILE A 223 13.68 9.95 -19.06
CA ILE A 223 13.51 11.37 -18.66
C ILE A 223 12.30 11.52 -17.74
N LEU A 224 11.13 10.99 -18.14
CA LEU A 224 9.91 11.09 -17.35
C LEU A 224 10.04 10.39 -16.00
N ALA A 225 10.61 9.18 -15.99
CA ALA A 225 10.79 8.37 -14.80
C ALA A 225 11.76 9.02 -13.82
N SER A 226 12.92 9.49 -14.29
CA SER A 226 13.92 10.16 -13.45
C SER A 226 13.36 11.47 -12.87
N THR A 227 12.71 12.32 -13.67
CA THR A 227 12.12 13.56 -13.15
C THR A 227 10.96 13.28 -12.19
N THR A 228 10.13 12.27 -12.47
CA THR A 228 9.07 11.82 -11.57
C THR A 228 9.64 11.32 -10.25
N ALA A 229 10.70 10.51 -10.27
CA ALA A 229 11.35 10.00 -9.08
C ALA A 229 11.93 11.13 -8.23
N VAL A 230 12.61 12.11 -8.85
CA VAL A 230 13.13 13.30 -8.15
C VAL A 230 11.99 14.09 -7.52
N LEU A 231 10.90 14.33 -8.25
CA LEU A 231 9.75 15.07 -7.74
C LEU A 231 9.04 14.33 -6.60
N ALA A 232 8.79 13.03 -6.76
CA ALA A 232 8.13 12.19 -5.75
C ALA A 232 8.97 12.07 -4.48
N LEU A 233 10.28 11.83 -4.61
CA LEU A 233 11.21 11.84 -3.48
C LEU A 233 11.25 13.21 -2.83
N GLY A 234 11.29 14.29 -3.63
CA GLY A 234 11.22 15.67 -3.15
C GLY A 234 10.00 15.89 -2.25
N ILE A 235 8.80 15.57 -2.74
CA ILE A 235 7.54 15.65 -1.97
C ILE A 235 7.62 14.80 -0.69
N ALA A 236 8.10 13.56 -0.79
CA ALA A 236 8.14 12.64 0.35
C ALA A 236 9.35 12.86 1.28
N THR A 237 10.28 13.78 0.97
CA THR A 237 11.56 13.90 1.69
C THR A 237 11.33 14.17 3.17
N SER A 238 10.35 15.02 3.51
CA SER A 238 9.98 15.30 4.90
C SER A 238 9.59 14.03 5.68
N LYS A 239 8.73 13.18 5.11
CA LYS A 239 8.33 11.90 5.73
C LYS A 239 9.49 10.91 5.79
N ILE A 240 10.27 10.78 4.71
CA ILE A 240 11.40 9.84 4.63
C ILE A 240 12.45 10.16 5.70
N VAL A 241 12.81 11.44 5.87
CA VAL A 241 13.79 11.86 6.89
C VAL A 241 13.25 11.62 8.29
N ALA A 242 11.99 11.97 8.56
CA ALA A 242 11.36 11.75 9.86
C ALA A 242 11.29 10.25 10.22
N ALA A 243 10.81 9.42 9.29
CA ALA A 243 10.75 7.97 9.45
C ALA A 243 12.14 7.35 9.61
N SER A 244 13.14 7.83 8.88
CA SER A 244 14.52 7.35 9.01
C SER A 244 15.13 7.71 10.37
N ALA A 245 14.83 8.91 10.90
CA ALA A 245 15.26 9.32 12.24
C ALA A 245 14.62 8.42 13.32
N LEU A 246 13.33 8.14 13.18
CA LEU A 246 12.60 7.24 14.09
C LEU A 246 13.14 5.80 14.03
N MET A 247 13.27 5.22 12.84
CA MET A 247 13.75 3.85 12.63
C MET A 247 15.21 3.64 13.03
N LYS A 248 15.99 4.72 13.15
CA LYS A 248 17.35 4.67 13.72
C LYS A 248 17.32 4.39 15.22
N ASN A 249 16.33 4.93 15.93
CA ASN A 249 16.14 4.69 17.36
C ASN A 249 15.39 3.37 17.62
N PHE A 250 14.49 2.98 16.71
CA PHE A 250 13.68 1.76 16.79
C PHE A 250 13.90 0.85 15.57
N PRO A 251 15.10 0.25 15.42
CA PRO A 251 15.38 -0.62 14.29
C PRO A 251 14.54 -1.90 14.34
N ARG A 252 14.01 -2.31 13.18
CA ARG A 252 13.21 -3.53 12.98
C ARG A 252 14.03 -4.72 12.47
N ALA A 253 15.33 -4.76 12.78
CA ALA A 253 16.26 -5.75 12.20
C ALA A 253 16.24 -7.11 12.91
N GLN A 254 15.54 -7.23 14.05
CA GLN A 254 15.52 -8.43 14.90
C GLN A 254 14.78 -9.61 14.28
N TYR A 255 13.84 -9.39 13.36
CA TYR A 255 13.06 -10.49 12.78
C TYR A 255 13.88 -11.29 11.78
N PRO A 256 13.79 -12.64 11.79
CA PRO A 256 14.41 -13.45 10.77
C PRO A 256 13.74 -13.20 9.41
N LEU A 257 14.49 -13.48 8.34
CA LEU A 257 13.98 -13.41 6.97
C LEU A 257 13.55 -14.82 6.55
N PRO A 258 12.24 -15.12 6.43
CA PRO A 258 11.79 -16.46 6.09
C PRO A 258 12.00 -16.77 4.61
N GLY A 259 12.06 -18.04 4.25
CA GLY A 259 12.19 -18.46 2.85
C GLY A 259 11.96 -19.95 2.64
N ILE A 260 12.25 -20.42 1.43
CA ILE A 260 12.01 -21.81 0.99
C ILE A 260 13.33 -22.42 0.54
N SER A 261 13.66 -23.61 1.06
CA SER A 261 14.96 -24.27 0.82
C SER A 261 14.97 -25.18 -0.42
N SER A 262 13.82 -25.70 -0.86
CA SER A 262 13.72 -26.61 -2.00
C SER A 262 13.26 -25.88 -3.26
N PHE A 263 13.89 -26.18 -4.40
CA PHE A 263 13.48 -25.62 -5.70
C PHE A 263 12.07 -26.05 -6.11
N THR A 264 11.68 -27.31 -5.86
CA THR A 264 10.34 -27.81 -6.18
C THR A 264 9.28 -27.10 -5.37
N ASP A 265 9.51 -26.97 -4.07
CA ASP A 265 8.58 -26.33 -3.13
C ASP A 265 8.49 -24.84 -3.43
N HIS A 266 9.59 -24.23 -3.86
CA HIS A 266 9.61 -22.83 -4.29
C HIS A 266 8.74 -22.61 -5.53
N LEU A 267 8.85 -23.48 -6.54
CA LEU A 267 7.99 -23.42 -7.73
C LEU A 267 6.52 -23.67 -7.36
N GLU A 268 6.26 -24.68 -6.53
CA GLU A 268 4.91 -25.00 -6.06
C GLU A 268 4.29 -23.85 -5.28
N PHE A 269 5.05 -23.24 -4.38
CA PHE A 269 4.62 -22.11 -3.57
C PHE A 269 4.27 -20.91 -4.46
N VAL A 270 5.20 -20.45 -5.31
CA VAL A 270 4.97 -19.30 -6.20
C VAL A 270 3.77 -19.52 -7.12
N THR A 271 3.64 -20.72 -7.71
CA THR A 271 2.52 -21.03 -8.60
C THR A 271 1.19 -21.12 -7.86
N THR A 272 1.17 -21.61 -6.61
CA THR A 272 -0.06 -21.66 -5.80
C THR A 272 -0.51 -20.23 -5.46
N LEU A 273 0.38 -19.41 -4.88
CA LEU A 273 0.09 -18.03 -4.48
C LEU A 273 -0.52 -17.22 -5.62
N LEU A 274 0.10 -17.30 -6.81
CA LEU A 274 -0.28 -16.50 -7.97
C LEU A 274 -1.62 -16.92 -8.61
N PHE A 275 -2.01 -18.21 -8.54
CA PHE A 275 -3.08 -18.73 -9.39
C PHE A 275 -4.20 -19.49 -8.68
N ARG A 276 -4.05 -19.82 -7.39
CA ARG A 276 -5.06 -20.56 -6.61
C ARG A 276 -5.64 -19.71 -5.47
N PRO A 277 -6.90 -19.97 -5.07
CA PRO A 277 -7.44 -19.46 -3.82
C PRO A 277 -6.78 -20.21 -2.64
N GLU A 278 -6.36 -19.47 -1.62
CA GLU A 278 -5.47 -20.03 -0.58
C GLU A 278 -6.16 -20.45 0.72
N GLU A 279 -7.44 -20.12 0.95
CA GLU A 279 -8.10 -20.48 2.23
C GLU A 279 -8.01 -21.98 2.54
N GLU A 280 -8.12 -22.84 1.52
CA GLU A 280 -8.07 -24.30 1.71
C GLU A 280 -6.64 -24.85 1.92
N ASN A 281 -5.60 -24.13 1.48
CA ASN A 281 -4.23 -24.65 1.41
C ASN A 281 -3.20 -23.84 2.21
N PHE A 282 -3.61 -22.73 2.84
CA PHE A 282 -2.66 -21.80 3.45
C PHE A 282 -1.79 -22.45 4.52
N VAL A 283 -2.31 -23.39 5.33
CA VAL A 283 -1.53 -24.07 6.37
C VAL A 283 -0.38 -24.86 5.76
N ALA A 284 -0.66 -25.63 4.71
CA ALA A 284 0.35 -26.42 4.00
C ALA A 284 1.41 -25.51 3.37
N LYS A 285 0.99 -24.42 2.69
CA LYS A 285 1.91 -23.47 2.06
C LYS A 285 2.72 -22.66 3.06
N ALA A 286 2.10 -22.25 4.16
CA ALA A 286 2.78 -21.57 5.25
C ALA A 286 3.85 -22.48 5.90
N SER A 287 3.65 -23.80 5.91
CA SER A 287 4.63 -24.74 6.46
C SER A 287 5.92 -24.87 5.61
N MET A 288 5.86 -24.52 4.33
CA MET A 288 7.03 -24.48 3.42
C MET A 288 8.00 -23.33 3.76
N LEU A 289 7.52 -22.29 4.45
CA LEU A 289 8.33 -21.15 4.87
C LEU A 289 9.09 -21.48 6.15
N ILE A 290 10.40 -21.68 6.00
CA ILE A 290 11.34 -21.88 7.12
C ILE A 290 11.92 -20.54 7.59
N ASN A 291 12.58 -20.53 8.75
CA ASN A 291 13.16 -19.34 9.37
C ASN A 291 12.14 -18.21 9.63
N ARG A 292 10.95 -18.59 10.09
CA ARG A 292 9.82 -17.70 10.39
C ARG A 292 9.67 -17.43 11.87
N ALA A 293 9.36 -16.18 12.24
CA ALA A 293 9.06 -15.77 13.62
C ALA A 293 7.60 -15.34 13.87
N ILE A 294 6.80 -15.15 12.82
CA ILE A 294 5.41 -14.65 12.92
C ILE A 294 4.42 -15.61 12.29
N GLY A 295 3.18 -15.61 12.78
CA GLY A 295 2.09 -16.34 12.14
C GLY A 295 1.77 -15.77 10.75
N ILE A 296 1.17 -16.59 9.89
CA ILE A 296 0.76 -16.22 8.53
C ILE A 296 -0.72 -16.55 8.39
N GLY A 297 -1.54 -15.55 8.08
CA GLY A 297 -2.95 -15.75 7.73
C GLY A 297 -3.13 -16.05 6.24
N PRO A 298 -4.30 -16.58 5.82
CA PRO A 298 -4.60 -16.86 4.41
C PRO A 298 -4.39 -15.65 3.49
N HIS A 299 -4.73 -14.45 3.96
CA HIS A 299 -4.60 -13.20 3.22
C HIS A 299 -3.16 -12.91 2.76
N GLU A 300 -2.14 -13.35 3.51
CA GLU A 300 -0.72 -13.16 3.16
C GLU A 300 -0.30 -13.92 1.89
N LEU A 301 -1.01 -14.99 1.56
CA LEU A 301 -0.71 -15.88 0.44
C LEU A 301 -1.69 -15.67 -0.74
N ALA A 302 -2.80 -14.96 -0.52
CA ALA A 302 -3.88 -14.86 -1.48
C ALA A 302 -3.63 -13.79 -2.58
N PHE A 303 -2.72 -14.06 -3.52
CA PHE A 303 -2.48 -13.15 -4.66
C PHE A 303 -3.49 -13.40 -5.77
N ASP A 304 -3.81 -14.69 -5.97
CA ASP A 304 -5.00 -15.20 -6.63
C ASP A 304 -5.39 -14.39 -7.88
N LEU A 305 -4.69 -14.62 -8.99
CA LEU A 305 -5.07 -14.15 -10.31
C LEU A 305 -6.02 -15.13 -11.01
N THR A 306 -6.40 -16.23 -10.34
CA THR A 306 -7.07 -17.42 -10.87
C THR A 306 -6.25 -18.18 -11.93
N LEU A 307 -6.71 -19.36 -12.33
CA LEU A 307 -6.12 -20.12 -13.43
C LEU A 307 -6.38 -19.52 -14.82
N VAL A 308 -7.30 -18.56 -14.94
CA VAL A 308 -7.71 -17.95 -16.23
C VAL A 308 -6.52 -17.38 -17.02
N PRO A 309 -5.68 -16.48 -16.47
CA PRO A 309 -4.52 -15.96 -17.20
C PRO A 309 -3.58 -17.06 -17.69
N LEU A 310 -3.38 -18.11 -16.91
CA LEU A 310 -2.52 -19.24 -17.27
C LEU A 310 -3.11 -20.03 -18.44
N ILE A 311 -4.38 -20.43 -18.36
CA ILE A 311 -5.07 -21.19 -19.41
C ILE A 311 -5.09 -20.40 -20.73
N VAL A 312 -5.44 -19.12 -20.68
CA VAL A 312 -5.47 -18.25 -21.87
C VAL A 312 -4.08 -18.11 -22.47
N THR A 313 -3.05 -17.92 -21.65
CA THR A 313 -1.66 -17.78 -22.12
C THR A 313 -1.18 -19.08 -22.78
N LEU A 314 -1.37 -20.23 -22.13
CA LEU A 314 -0.96 -21.53 -22.66
C LEU A 314 -1.69 -21.88 -23.96
N GLY A 315 -3.01 -21.67 -24.01
CA GLY A 315 -3.81 -21.89 -25.22
C GLY A 315 -3.37 -20.98 -26.38
N ALA A 316 -3.10 -19.69 -26.09
CA ALA A 316 -2.58 -18.76 -27.08
C ALA A 316 -1.19 -19.17 -27.59
N CYS A 317 -0.28 -19.60 -26.69
CA CYS A 317 1.03 -20.12 -27.06
C CYS A 317 0.93 -21.36 -27.96
N LEU A 318 0.03 -22.31 -27.63
CA LEU A 318 -0.21 -23.50 -28.45
C LEU A 318 -0.71 -23.12 -29.86
N ILE A 319 -1.66 -22.18 -29.97
CA ILE A 319 -2.13 -21.66 -31.26
C ILE A 319 -0.95 -21.06 -32.05
N ILE A 320 -0.12 -20.24 -31.42
CA ILE A 320 1.05 -19.64 -32.07
C ILE A 320 2.02 -20.72 -32.57
N LEU A 321 2.32 -21.72 -31.75
CA LEU A 321 3.24 -22.82 -32.11
C LEU A 321 2.70 -23.66 -33.29
N VAL A 322 1.40 -23.94 -33.33
CA VAL A 322 0.78 -24.75 -34.38
C VAL A 322 0.61 -23.96 -35.69
N THR A 323 0.27 -22.68 -35.60
CA THR A 323 -0.01 -21.82 -36.76
C THR A 323 1.23 -21.22 -37.39
N ASN A 324 2.27 -20.96 -36.58
CA ASN A 324 3.47 -20.26 -37.02
C ASN A 324 4.63 -21.25 -37.21
N ARG A 325 4.57 -22.02 -38.30
CA ARG A 325 5.59 -23.04 -38.63
C ARG A 325 6.90 -22.49 -39.20
N GLN A 326 6.98 -21.18 -39.46
CA GLN A 326 8.19 -20.56 -39.98
C GLN A 326 9.00 -19.91 -38.85
N ALA A 327 10.15 -20.49 -38.55
CA ALA A 327 11.15 -19.86 -37.69
C ALA A 327 11.74 -18.65 -38.42
N VAL A 328 11.18 -17.47 -38.20
CA VAL A 328 11.78 -16.22 -38.67
C VAL A 328 12.96 -15.90 -37.74
N PRO A 329 14.19 -15.76 -38.25
CA PRO A 329 15.32 -15.38 -37.41
C PRO A 329 15.05 -14.02 -36.75
N ILE A 330 15.02 -14.02 -35.42
CA ILE A 330 14.68 -12.82 -34.64
C ILE A 330 15.93 -11.92 -34.58
N LYS A 331 16.00 -10.91 -35.45
CA LYS A 331 16.96 -9.81 -35.28
C LYS A 331 16.44 -8.89 -34.18
N ILE A 332 17.02 -8.99 -32.98
CA ILE A 332 16.69 -8.13 -31.83
C ILE A 332 17.72 -7.01 -31.78
N ALA A 333 17.25 -5.76 -31.81
CA ALA A 333 18.11 -4.60 -31.65
C ALA A 333 18.74 -4.58 -30.23
N PRO A 334 20.01 -4.15 -30.06
CA PRO A 334 20.72 -4.21 -28.77
C PRO A 334 19.96 -3.57 -27.60
N GLU A 335 19.27 -2.46 -27.85
CA GLU A 335 18.46 -1.78 -26.84
C GLU A 335 17.28 -2.63 -26.34
N LYS A 336 16.73 -3.53 -27.15
CA LYS A 336 15.69 -4.46 -26.70
C LYS A 336 16.28 -5.59 -25.86
N VAL A 337 17.52 -5.99 -26.14
CA VAL A 337 18.23 -7.00 -25.33
C VAL A 337 18.50 -6.46 -23.93
N SER A 338 19.00 -5.22 -23.80
CA SER A 338 19.28 -4.64 -22.47
C SER A 338 18.03 -4.52 -21.60
N HIS A 339 16.89 -4.12 -22.18
CA HIS A 339 15.63 -4.04 -21.44
C HIS A 339 15.02 -5.41 -21.15
N LEU A 340 15.27 -6.42 -21.99
CA LEU A 340 14.91 -7.81 -21.69
C LEU A 340 15.72 -8.34 -20.51
N VAL A 341 17.04 -8.10 -20.49
CA VAL A 341 17.91 -8.46 -19.37
C VAL A 341 17.46 -7.76 -18.09
N LEU A 342 17.17 -6.45 -18.14
CA LEU A 342 16.64 -5.72 -16.99
C LEU A 342 15.31 -6.30 -16.50
N PHE A 343 14.37 -6.58 -17.40
CA PHE A 343 13.10 -7.23 -17.05
C PHE A 343 13.31 -8.61 -16.39
N SER A 344 14.23 -9.42 -16.92
CA SER A 344 14.59 -10.71 -16.33
C SER A 344 15.19 -10.57 -14.94
N ILE A 345 16.10 -9.62 -14.73
CA ILE A 345 16.68 -9.34 -13.41
C ILE A 345 15.59 -8.95 -12.42
N LEU A 346 14.72 -8.00 -12.77
CA LEU A 346 13.61 -7.56 -11.92
C LEU A 346 12.73 -8.74 -11.52
N THR A 347 12.35 -9.59 -12.48
CA THR A 347 11.53 -10.79 -12.23
C THR A 347 12.21 -11.83 -11.33
N ILE A 348 13.54 -11.95 -11.39
CA ILE A 348 14.31 -12.94 -10.61
C ILE A 348 14.52 -12.48 -9.17
N ILE A 349 14.61 -11.17 -8.90
CA ILE A 349 14.87 -10.66 -7.55
C ILE A 349 13.89 -11.18 -6.49
N PRO A 350 12.55 -11.08 -6.61
CA PRO A 350 11.64 -11.57 -5.58
C PRO A 350 11.74 -13.09 -5.38
N LEU A 351 12.06 -13.84 -6.46
CA LEU A 351 12.30 -15.28 -6.41
C LEU A 351 13.60 -15.61 -5.64
N ALA A 352 14.66 -14.83 -5.89
CA ALA A 352 15.93 -14.99 -5.19
C ALA A 352 15.84 -14.59 -3.71
N LEU A 353 15.04 -13.56 -3.38
CA LEU A 353 14.78 -13.14 -2.00
C LEU A 353 14.02 -14.19 -1.19
N LEU A 354 13.15 -14.96 -1.86
CA LEU A 354 12.36 -16.01 -1.21
C LEU A 354 13.13 -17.32 -1.02
N TYR A 355 14.20 -17.54 -1.79
CA TYR A 355 15.05 -18.72 -1.64
C TYR A 355 15.86 -18.67 -0.33
N TYR A 356 15.93 -19.79 0.39
CA TYR A 356 16.64 -19.88 1.67
C TYR A 356 17.86 -20.79 1.60
N SER A 357 19.02 -20.22 1.93
CA SER A 357 20.17 -20.92 2.53
C SER A 357 20.70 -20.07 3.69
N PRO A 358 21.36 -20.66 4.70
CA PRO A 358 21.93 -19.89 5.81
C PRO A 358 22.89 -18.76 5.36
N GLU A 359 23.77 -19.05 4.41
CA GLU A 359 24.78 -18.11 3.89
C GLU A 359 24.13 -16.99 3.07
N TRP A 360 23.14 -17.35 2.24
CA TRP A 360 22.40 -16.38 1.45
C TRP A 360 21.56 -15.47 2.34
N ASN A 361 20.87 -16.03 3.34
CA ASN A 361 20.09 -15.28 4.31
C ASN A 361 20.96 -14.29 5.09
N ALA A 362 22.14 -14.73 5.54
CA ALA A 362 23.11 -13.86 6.22
C ALA A 362 23.56 -12.70 5.33
N THR A 363 23.77 -12.94 4.04
CA THR A 363 24.09 -11.90 3.05
C THR A 363 22.94 -10.91 2.89
N LEU A 364 21.71 -11.40 2.71
CA LEU A 364 20.51 -10.57 2.56
C LEU A 364 20.26 -9.69 3.79
N LYS A 365 20.51 -10.21 5.01
CA LYS A 365 20.36 -9.46 6.27
C LYS A 365 21.38 -8.33 6.46
N GLN A 366 22.40 -8.21 5.60
CA GLN A 366 23.31 -7.06 5.57
C GLN A 366 22.79 -5.92 4.70
N LEU A 367 21.88 -6.20 3.77
CA LEU A 367 21.39 -5.21 2.82
C LEU A 367 20.41 -4.23 3.51
N PRO A 368 20.53 -2.91 3.23
CA PRO A 368 19.53 -1.94 3.63
C PRO A 368 18.13 -2.33 3.13
N VAL A 369 17.08 -1.96 3.87
CA VAL A 369 15.67 -2.31 3.62
C VAL A 369 15.37 -3.80 3.81
N ILE A 370 16.13 -4.71 3.19
CA ILE A 370 15.93 -6.17 3.29
C ILE A 370 16.13 -6.66 4.73
N LYS A 371 17.13 -6.14 5.44
CA LYS A 371 17.38 -6.50 6.84
C LYS A 371 16.18 -6.26 7.78
N SER A 372 15.26 -5.38 7.41
CA SER A 372 14.06 -5.03 8.18
C SER A 372 12.79 -5.70 7.64
N THR A 373 12.91 -6.54 6.61
CA THR A 373 11.78 -7.27 6.01
C THR A 373 11.53 -8.57 6.78
N SER A 374 10.26 -8.85 7.09
CA SER A 374 9.83 -10.12 7.72
C SER A 374 8.91 -10.97 6.82
N ALA A 375 8.53 -10.46 5.64
CA ALA A 375 7.59 -11.10 4.72
C ALA A 375 8.04 -10.96 3.25
N PRO A 376 9.16 -11.58 2.85
CA PRO A 376 9.73 -11.41 1.50
C PRO A 376 8.82 -11.97 0.39
N TRP A 377 7.96 -12.96 0.68
CA TRP A 377 6.99 -13.49 -0.29
C TRP A 377 6.05 -12.41 -0.83
N ARG A 378 5.75 -11.36 -0.05
CA ARG A 378 4.89 -10.25 -0.51
C ARG A 378 5.47 -9.55 -1.75
N TRP A 379 6.78 -9.62 -1.99
CA TRP A 379 7.42 -9.02 -3.17
C TRP A 379 7.07 -9.74 -4.47
N LEU A 380 6.56 -10.97 -4.43
CA LEU A 380 6.06 -11.67 -5.61
C LEU A 380 4.92 -10.90 -6.31
N VAL A 381 4.35 -9.87 -5.67
CA VAL A 381 3.13 -9.21 -6.14
C VAL A 381 3.41 -8.43 -7.42
N GLU A 382 4.66 -8.03 -7.63
CA GLU A 382 5.13 -7.41 -8.87
C GLU A 382 4.99 -8.31 -10.10
N LEU A 383 4.93 -9.63 -9.93
CA LEU A 383 4.72 -10.58 -11.03
C LEU A 383 3.29 -10.52 -11.58
N SER A 384 2.32 -10.16 -10.73
CA SER A 384 0.91 -10.12 -11.07
C SER A 384 0.57 -9.24 -12.29
N PRO A 385 1.01 -7.97 -12.35
CA PRO A 385 0.76 -7.14 -13.53
C PRO A 385 1.52 -7.63 -14.77
N PHE A 386 2.68 -8.28 -14.61
CA PHE A 386 3.38 -8.89 -15.75
C PHE A 386 2.56 -10.04 -16.35
N ILE A 387 1.99 -10.89 -15.52
CA ILE A 387 1.10 -11.99 -15.94
C ILE A 387 -0.13 -11.45 -16.68
N CYS A 388 -0.75 -10.38 -16.17
CA CYS A 388 -1.88 -9.72 -16.84
C CYS A 388 -1.51 -9.27 -18.26
N VAL A 389 -0.35 -8.62 -18.41
CA VAL A 389 0.14 -8.12 -19.70
C VAL A 389 0.54 -9.26 -20.64
N LEU A 390 1.20 -10.30 -20.12
CA LEU A 390 1.58 -11.49 -20.88
C LEU A 390 0.35 -12.20 -21.44
N CYS A 391 -0.69 -12.38 -20.61
CA CYS A 391 -1.96 -12.96 -21.02
C CYS A 391 -2.60 -12.18 -22.19
N ALA A 392 -2.75 -10.86 -22.04
CA ALA A 392 -3.32 -10.01 -23.08
C ALA A 392 -2.47 -10.00 -24.37
N ASN A 393 -1.15 -9.93 -24.22
CA ASN A 393 -0.23 -9.93 -25.36
C ASN A 393 -0.23 -11.27 -26.10
N ALA A 394 -0.28 -12.41 -25.40
CA ALA A 394 -0.37 -13.73 -25.99
C ALA A 394 -1.67 -13.88 -26.78
N LEU A 395 -2.81 -13.50 -26.18
CA LEU A 395 -4.12 -13.54 -26.84
C LEU A 395 -4.18 -12.64 -28.09
N SER A 396 -3.65 -11.42 -27.98
CA SER A 396 -3.53 -10.47 -29.09
C SER A 396 -2.75 -11.08 -30.27
N ARG A 397 -1.59 -11.71 -30.00
CA ARG A 397 -0.76 -12.32 -31.04
C ARG A 397 -1.39 -13.56 -31.66
N ALA A 398 -1.93 -14.46 -30.85
CA ALA A 398 -2.51 -15.71 -31.33
C ALA A 398 -3.74 -15.49 -32.23
N LEU A 399 -4.57 -14.48 -31.91
CA LEU A 399 -5.84 -14.23 -32.57
C LEU A 399 -5.92 -12.87 -33.26
N GLY A 400 -4.77 -12.27 -33.62
CA GLY A 400 -4.69 -10.95 -34.25
C GLY A 400 -5.58 -10.80 -35.48
N HIS A 401 -5.64 -11.85 -36.31
CA HIS A 401 -6.42 -11.91 -37.56
C HIS A 401 -7.86 -12.42 -37.37
N ARG A 402 -8.27 -12.76 -36.15
CA ARG A 402 -9.57 -13.37 -35.82
C ARG A 402 -10.29 -12.57 -34.73
N PRO A 403 -10.78 -11.34 -35.04
CA PRO A 403 -11.32 -10.43 -34.03
C PRO A 403 -12.53 -10.99 -33.28
N ALA A 404 -13.44 -11.69 -33.97
CA ALA A 404 -14.62 -12.29 -33.35
C ALA A 404 -14.25 -13.36 -32.32
N PHE A 405 -13.34 -14.29 -32.67
CA PHE A 405 -12.90 -15.34 -31.76
C PHE A 405 -12.11 -14.76 -30.58
N ARG A 406 -11.29 -13.72 -30.81
CA ARG A 406 -10.61 -13.01 -29.73
C ARG A 406 -11.58 -12.36 -28.73
N ILE A 407 -12.67 -11.76 -29.22
CA ILE A 407 -13.73 -11.21 -28.36
C ILE A 407 -14.42 -12.33 -27.57
N LEU A 408 -14.77 -13.44 -28.24
CA LEU A 408 -15.39 -14.59 -27.58
C LEU A 408 -14.52 -15.14 -26.44
N ILE A 409 -13.23 -15.41 -26.70
CA ILE A 409 -12.29 -15.89 -25.67
C ILE A 409 -12.11 -14.87 -24.54
N THR A 410 -12.10 -13.57 -24.86
CA THR A 410 -12.04 -12.50 -23.84
C THR A 410 -13.27 -12.54 -22.94
N VAL A 411 -14.48 -12.63 -23.51
CA VAL A 411 -15.73 -12.71 -22.75
C VAL A 411 -15.75 -13.95 -21.88
N LEU A 412 -15.45 -15.13 -22.46
CA LEU A 412 -15.38 -16.39 -21.70
C LEU A 412 -14.37 -16.29 -20.54
N ALA A 413 -13.18 -15.76 -20.80
CA ALA A 413 -12.16 -15.59 -19.76
C ALA A 413 -12.59 -14.65 -18.64
N ILE A 414 -13.23 -13.51 -18.96
CA ILE A 414 -13.74 -12.57 -17.95
C ILE A 414 -14.90 -13.19 -17.17
N THR A 415 -15.82 -13.87 -17.84
CA THR A 415 -16.91 -14.59 -17.17
C THR A 415 -16.35 -15.64 -16.23
N SER A 416 -15.40 -16.48 -16.68
CA SER A 416 -14.75 -17.47 -15.82
C SER A 416 -14.01 -16.84 -14.65
N LEU A 417 -13.28 -15.74 -14.86
CA LEU A 417 -12.60 -14.99 -13.80
C LEU A 417 -13.60 -14.53 -12.74
N VAL A 418 -14.68 -13.87 -13.16
CA VAL A 418 -15.72 -13.37 -12.26
C VAL A 418 -16.42 -14.52 -11.54
N THR A 419 -16.80 -15.58 -12.24
CA THR A 419 -17.44 -16.74 -11.62
C THR A 419 -16.54 -17.34 -10.56
N LEU A 420 -15.26 -17.61 -10.88
CA LEU A 420 -14.31 -18.13 -9.90
C LEU A 420 -14.19 -17.19 -8.69
N LYS A 421 -14.09 -15.88 -8.91
CA LYS A 421 -14.00 -14.91 -7.81
C LYS A 421 -15.27 -14.86 -6.96
N ALA A 422 -16.45 -14.96 -7.57
CA ALA A 422 -17.71 -14.97 -6.87
C ALA A 422 -17.94 -16.26 -6.07
N THR A 423 -17.39 -17.39 -6.51
CA THR A 423 -17.60 -18.70 -5.88
C THR A 423 -16.48 -19.16 -4.95
N VAL A 424 -15.35 -18.45 -4.88
CA VAL A 424 -14.28 -18.77 -3.94
C VAL A 424 -14.77 -18.63 -2.49
N PRO A 425 -14.60 -19.65 -1.65
CA PRO A 425 -14.90 -19.56 -0.22
C PRO A 425 -14.14 -18.41 0.44
N ARG A 426 -14.81 -17.71 1.35
CA ARG A 426 -14.26 -16.59 2.12
C ARG A 426 -14.51 -16.71 3.63
N GLU A 427 -14.61 -17.94 4.12
CA GLU A 427 -14.99 -18.23 5.51
C GLU A 427 -14.02 -17.57 6.50
N PHE A 428 -12.73 -17.50 6.16
CA PHE A 428 -11.75 -16.80 7.00
C PHE A 428 -12.12 -15.32 7.18
N TYR A 429 -12.57 -14.64 6.13
CA TYR A 429 -12.96 -13.22 6.21
C TYR A 429 -14.35 -13.03 6.83
N GLU A 430 -15.26 -13.98 6.65
CA GLU A 430 -16.60 -13.97 7.24
C GLU A 430 -16.62 -14.26 8.74
N THR A 431 -15.54 -14.84 9.29
CA THR A 431 -15.44 -15.22 10.71
C THR A 431 -14.49 -14.33 11.52
N GLN A 432 -14.08 -13.18 10.96
CA GLN A 432 -13.25 -12.23 11.69
C GLN A 432 -13.99 -11.65 12.90
N SER A 433 -13.25 -11.37 13.98
CA SER A 433 -13.84 -11.05 15.28
C SER A 433 -13.79 -9.57 15.67
N TYR A 434 -13.12 -8.70 14.90
CA TYR A 434 -12.96 -7.32 15.30
C TYR A 434 -14.26 -6.54 15.12
N ASN A 435 -14.92 -6.20 16.22
CA ASN A 435 -16.07 -5.30 16.27
C ASN A 435 -15.65 -3.83 16.07
N PRO A 436 -16.03 -3.16 14.96
CA PRO A 436 -15.66 -1.77 14.70
C PRO A 436 -16.55 -0.76 15.44
N THR A 437 -17.67 -1.20 16.03
CA THR A 437 -18.74 -0.33 16.57
C THR A 437 -18.23 0.78 17.50
N PRO A 438 -17.34 0.52 18.49
CA PRO A 438 -16.85 1.59 19.38
C PRO A 438 -16.20 2.76 18.62
N ILE A 439 -15.44 2.45 17.56
CA ILE A 439 -14.77 3.46 16.74
C ILE A 439 -15.79 4.23 15.88
N LEU A 440 -16.79 3.53 15.32
CA LEU A 440 -17.83 4.17 14.52
C LEU A 440 -18.72 5.09 15.36
N GLU A 441 -19.09 4.68 16.57
CA GLU A 441 -19.82 5.53 17.51
C GLU A 441 -19.00 6.76 17.94
N ALA A 442 -17.70 6.60 18.21
CA ALA A 442 -16.81 7.70 18.53
C ALA A 442 -16.67 8.68 17.34
N PHE A 443 -16.59 8.15 16.12
CA PHE A 443 -16.66 8.96 14.90
C PHE A 443 -17.97 9.76 14.83
N GLN A 444 -19.12 9.13 15.05
CA GLN A 444 -20.41 9.82 15.05
C GLN A 444 -20.47 10.94 16.10
N LYS A 445 -20.00 10.68 17.33
CA LYS A 445 -19.90 11.71 18.37
C LYS A 445 -19.03 12.89 17.94
N SER A 446 -17.95 12.62 17.21
CA SER A 446 -17.05 13.66 16.70
C SER A 446 -17.59 14.48 15.53
N GLN A 447 -18.82 14.22 15.07
CA GLN A 447 -19.53 15.09 14.12
C GLN A 447 -20.27 16.23 14.82
N ALA A 448 -20.45 16.17 16.15
CA ALA A 448 -21.11 17.23 16.89
C ALA A 448 -20.25 18.53 16.89
N PRO A 449 -20.83 19.72 16.65
CA PRO A 449 -20.08 20.98 16.60
C PRO A 449 -19.28 21.31 17.87
N GLU A 450 -19.79 20.89 19.03
CA GLU A 450 -19.18 21.09 20.35
C GLU A 450 -18.15 20.03 20.73
N PHE A 451 -17.97 18.99 19.90
CA PHE A 451 -17.02 17.92 20.21
C PHE A 451 -15.59 18.44 20.17
N THR A 452 -14.88 18.28 21.28
CA THR A 452 -13.45 18.56 21.38
C THR A 452 -12.69 17.27 21.68
N PRO A 453 -11.79 16.80 20.79
CA PRO A 453 -11.05 15.58 21.03
C PRO A 453 -10.07 15.77 22.19
N ARG A 454 -10.09 14.82 23.14
CA ARG A 454 -9.24 14.84 24.33
C ARG A 454 -8.95 13.44 24.84
N ILE A 455 -7.72 13.22 25.27
CA ILE A 455 -7.30 12.07 26.09
C ILE A 455 -7.35 12.46 27.57
N SER A 456 -8.26 11.84 28.33
CA SER A 456 -8.45 12.08 29.77
C SER A 456 -7.82 11.04 30.67
N ALA A 457 -7.49 9.86 30.15
CA ALA A 457 -6.93 8.76 30.92
C ALA A 457 -5.89 7.98 30.11
N ILE A 458 -4.95 7.35 30.81
CA ILE A 458 -4.17 6.22 30.31
C ILE A 458 -4.89 4.95 30.76
N GLY A 459 -5.18 4.04 29.85
CA GLY A 459 -5.87 2.78 30.11
C GLY A 459 -5.02 1.57 29.75
N ALA A 460 -5.49 0.41 30.22
CA ALA A 460 -5.01 -0.92 29.84
C ALA A 460 -6.18 -1.89 29.95
N TYR A 461 -6.26 -2.86 29.04
CA TYR A 461 -7.16 -4.00 29.22
C TYR A 461 -6.55 -4.94 30.26
N LEU A 462 -7.39 -5.51 31.12
CA LEU A 462 -6.99 -6.48 32.13
C LEU A 462 -7.68 -7.82 31.86
N ASP A 463 -7.00 -8.93 32.14
CA ASP A 463 -7.59 -10.27 32.18
C ASP A 463 -8.36 -10.49 33.49
N ASP A 464 -9.04 -11.63 33.60
CA ASP A 464 -9.82 -11.99 34.81
C ASP A 464 -8.94 -12.08 36.08
N ALA A 465 -7.63 -12.27 35.92
CA ALA A 465 -6.66 -12.31 37.01
C ALA A 465 -6.08 -10.92 37.33
N GLY A 466 -6.50 -9.86 36.64
CA GLY A 466 -6.04 -8.49 36.82
C GLY A 466 -4.68 -8.17 36.18
N ASN A 467 -4.14 -9.07 35.36
CA ASN A 467 -2.92 -8.81 34.58
C ASN A 467 -3.29 -8.08 33.28
N ILE A 468 -2.31 -7.43 32.65
CA ILE A 468 -2.51 -6.77 31.35
C ILE A 468 -2.90 -7.82 30.29
N ALA A 469 -4.07 -7.63 29.69
CA ALA A 469 -4.57 -8.44 28.59
C ALA A 469 -4.16 -7.84 27.24
N TYR A 470 -3.53 -8.66 26.40
CA TYR A 470 -3.27 -8.34 25.00
C TYR A 470 -4.46 -8.77 24.15
N THR A 471 -5.38 -7.85 23.92
CA THR A 471 -6.61 -8.09 23.14
C THR A 471 -6.41 -7.69 21.67
N SER A 472 -7.30 -8.15 20.79
CA SER A 472 -7.40 -7.68 19.39
C SER A 472 -7.99 -6.27 19.26
N HIS A 473 -8.22 -5.56 20.37
CA HIS A 473 -8.92 -4.27 20.44
C HIS A 473 -8.11 -3.21 21.20
N GLN A 474 -6.80 -3.41 21.37
CA GLN A 474 -5.96 -2.58 22.23
C GLN A 474 -6.10 -1.07 21.97
N ASN A 475 -6.19 -0.69 20.69
CA ASN A 475 -6.23 0.72 20.30
C ASN A 475 -7.63 1.35 20.39
N ASP A 476 -8.68 0.58 20.72
CA ASP A 476 -10.06 1.07 20.73
C ASP A 476 -10.35 2.02 21.91
N LEU A 477 -9.46 2.11 22.91
CA LEU A 477 -9.60 3.03 24.04
C LEU A 477 -9.72 4.51 23.64
N ILE A 478 -9.25 4.87 22.44
CA ILE A 478 -9.46 6.21 21.86
C ILE A 478 -10.96 6.55 21.77
N ALA A 479 -11.84 5.56 21.58
CA ALA A 479 -13.28 5.74 21.47
C ALA A 479 -13.91 6.39 22.72
N ILE A 480 -13.28 6.19 23.89
CA ILE A 480 -13.72 6.73 25.18
C ILE A 480 -12.80 7.83 25.71
N GLY A 481 -11.90 8.37 24.87
CA GLY A 481 -10.95 9.40 25.27
C GLY A 481 -9.85 8.89 26.21
N ALA A 482 -9.46 7.62 26.09
CA ALA A 482 -8.33 7.06 26.83
C ALA A 482 -7.20 6.67 25.87
N SER A 483 -5.96 6.84 26.31
CA SER A 483 -4.80 6.34 25.59
C SER A 483 -4.38 4.99 26.13
N GLN A 484 -4.20 4.03 25.23
CA GLN A 484 -3.75 2.69 25.61
C GLN A 484 -2.27 2.70 26.00
N ALA A 485 -1.94 2.22 27.19
CA ALA A 485 -0.56 2.12 27.67
C ALA A 485 0.27 1.09 26.88
N PHE A 486 -0.36 -0.03 26.50
CA PHE A 486 0.22 -1.13 25.73
C PHE A 486 -0.48 -1.18 24.36
N CYS A 487 -0.10 -0.25 23.48
CA CYS A 487 -0.76 -0.11 22.18
C CYS A 487 -0.29 -1.17 21.19
N TYR A 488 -1.11 -1.45 20.18
CA TYR A 488 -0.67 -2.22 19.03
C TYR A 488 -0.08 -1.26 18.00
N ASN A 489 1.25 -1.26 17.85
CA ASN A 489 1.95 -0.58 16.76
C ASN A 489 3.18 -1.40 16.34
N PRO A 490 3.19 -2.01 15.15
CA PRO A 490 4.31 -2.80 14.65
C PRO A 490 5.65 -2.05 14.59
N LEU A 491 5.68 -0.70 14.60
CA LEU A 491 6.90 0.08 14.75
C LEU A 491 7.74 -0.38 15.95
N PHE A 492 7.09 -0.62 17.09
CA PHE A 492 7.75 -1.05 18.32
C PHE A 492 7.95 -2.57 18.41
N GLY A 493 7.62 -3.31 17.34
CA GLY A 493 7.62 -4.77 17.34
C GLY A 493 6.21 -5.36 17.39
N TYR A 494 6.05 -6.61 16.97
CA TYR A 494 4.74 -7.29 16.97
C TYR A 494 4.25 -7.62 18.40
N ASN A 495 5.19 -7.77 19.34
CA ASN A 495 4.92 -7.94 20.76
C ASN A 495 5.51 -6.77 21.57
N ILE A 496 5.54 -5.57 20.97
CA ILE A 496 6.08 -4.33 21.58
C ILE A 496 7.50 -4.48 22.14
N GLU A 497 8.34 -5.30 21.52
CA GLU A 497 9.68 -5.68 21.98
C GLU A 497 10.62 -4.47 22.19
N ASN A 498 10.41 -3.40 21.43
CA ASN A 498 11.20 -2.17 21.47
C ASN A 498 10.47 -1.01 22.18
N PHE A 499 9.29 -1.25 22.76
CA PHE A 499 8.55 -0.19 23.46
C PHE A 499 9.05 -0.01 24.90
N GLU A 500 9.57 1.18 25.20
CA GLU A 500 10.03 1.51 26.55
C GLU A 500 8.87 1.95 27.45
N ILE A 501 8.28 1.04 28.22
CA ILE A 501 7.15 1.38 29.13
C ILE A 501 7.55 2.35 30.26
N ARG A 502 8.69 2.11 30.91
CA ARG A 502 9.19 2.86 32.07
C ARG A 502 8.16 2.95 33.21
N THR A 503 7.83 4.15 33.70
CA THR A 503 6.92 4.38 34.83
C THR A 503 5.45 4.57 34.43
N LEU A 504 5.13 4.30 33.15
CA LEU A 504 3.78 4.42 32.59
C LEU A 504 2.83 3.45 33.29
N ARG A 505 1.63 3.95 33.62
CA ARG A 505 0.60 3.19 34.33
C ARG A 505 -0.80 3.65 33.94
N PRO A 506 -1.84 2.82 34.12
CA PRO A 506 -3.21 3.30 34.01
C PRO A 506 -3.50 4.44 35.00
N GLY A 507 -4.31 5.41 34.59
CA GLY A 507 -4.72 6.56 35.41
C GLY A 507 -4.59 7.91 34.69
N ASN A 508 -4.53 8.99 35.46
CA ASN A 508 -4.50 10.35 34.91
C ASN A 508 -3.16 10.63 34.17
N PRO A 509 -3.16 11.05 32.89
CA PRO A 509 -1.94 11.33 32.12
C PRO A 509 -1.08 12.45 32.71
N LEU A 510 -1.69 13.40 33.43
CA LEU A 510 -1.01 14.53 34.07
C LEU A 510 -0.63 14.26 35.54
N SER A 511 -0.88 13.04 36.04
CA SER A 511 -0.38 12.65 37.36
C SER A 511 1.13 12.55 37.34
N ALA A 512 1.78 13.13 38.35
CA ALA A 512 3.23 13.08 38.48
C ALA A 512 3.68 12.01 39.46
N ARG A 513 4.82 11.40 39.18
CA ARG A 513 5.54 10.51 40.07
C ARG A 513 7.01 10.56 39.70
N ASP A 514 7.90 10.64 40.69
CA ASP A 514 9.35 10.65 40.50
C ASP A 514 9.82 11.73 39.50
N GLY A 515 9.19 12.91 39.55
CA GLY A 515 9.55 14.08 38.72
C GLY A 515 9.09 14.03 37.27
N VAL A 516 8.27 13.05 36.87
CA VAL A 516 7.72 12.93 35.51
C VAL A 516 6.21 12.74 35.50
N LEU A 517 5.56 13.13 34.41
CA LEU A 517 4.13 12.90 34.17
C LEU A 517 3.88 11.48 33.65
N ASN A 518 2.64 11.01 33.82
CA ASN A 518 2.18 9.72 33.31
C ASN A 518 1.83 9.78 31.80
N LEU A 519 2.72 10.37 31.00
CA LEU A 519 2.55 10.61 29.57
C LEU A 519 3.91 10.65 28.89
N LYS A 520 4.04 9.98 27.74
CA LYS A 520 5.28 9.97 26.94
C LYS A 520 5.48 11.31 26.25
N ASN A 521 6.73 11.79 26.20
CA ASN A 521 7.10 12.93 25.37
C ASN A 521 7.51 12.40 23.98
N PRO A 522 6.65 12.52 22.97
CA PRO A 522 6.87 11.84 21.71
C PRO A 522 7.97 12.48 20.84
N ALA A 523 8.39 13.71 21.15
CA ALA A 523 9.54 14.35 20.49
C ALA A 523 10.84 13.56 20.73
N CYS A 524 10.93 12.89 21.88
CA CYS A 524 12.09 12.09 22.27
C CYS A 524 12.26 10.82 21.44
N TYR A 525 11.19 10.32 20.81
CA TYR A 525 11.28 9.18 19.90
C TYR A 525 11.96 9.53 18.57
N VAL A 526 11.75 10.75 18.06
CA VAL A 526 12.19 11.13 16.71
C VAL A 526 13.51 11.89 16.73
N PHE A 527 13.62 12.95 17.54
CA PHE A 527 14.80 13.83 17.62
C PHE A 527 15.28 14.01 19.07
N PRO A 528 15.71 12.93 19.76
CA PRO A 528 16.07 12.96 21.18
C PRO A 528 17.20 13.96 21.49
N LYS A 529 18.22 14.04 20.61
CA LYS A 529 19.37 14.92 20.81
C LYS A 529 18.99 16.39 20.74
N GLU A 530 18.16 16.76 19.79
CA GLU A 530 17.71 18.13 19.61
C GLU A 530 16.77 18.58 20.74
N ASN A 531 16.06 17.63 21.37
CA ASN A 531 15.08 17.89 22.43
C ASN A 531 15.60 17.55 23.84
N ASP A 532 16.91 17.36 23.99
CA ASP A 532 17.59 17.15 25.28
C ASP A 532 16.98 16.02 26.13
N CYS A 533 16.68 14.88 25.48
CA CYS A 533 16.05 13.71 26.10
C CYS A 533 16.53 12.38 25.50
N GLN A 534 16.08 11.25 26.07
CA GLN A 534 16.30 9.90 25.53
C GLN A 534 15.01 9.34 24.91
N PRO A 535 15.11 8.46 23.88
CA PRO A 535 13.94 7.78 23.32
C PRO A 535 13.10 7.12 24.42
N GLY A 536 11.78 7.32 24.42
CA GLY A 536 10.88 6.77 25.44
C GLY A 536 10.73 7.60 26.73
N ASP A 537 11.39 8.76 26.84
CA ASP A 537 11.22 9.70 27.96
C ASP A 537 9.76 10.17 28.12
N HIS A 538 9.39 10.47 29.36
CA HIS A 538 8.11 11.06 29.73
C HIS A 538 8.21 12.60 29.71
N PHE A 539 7.08 13.29 29.64
CA PHE A 539 7.04 14.71 29.96
C PHE A 539 7.54 14.93 31.40
N LYS A 540 8.38 15.95 31.61
CA LYS A 540 8.87 16.28 32.97
C LYS A 540 7.78 16.97 33.78
N ASP A 541 7.78 16.79 35.09
CA ASP A 541 6.89 17.52 35.99
C ASP A 541 7.38 18.96 36.22
N THR A 542 7.30 19.78 35.17
CA THR A 542 7.59 21.22 35.22
C THR A 542 6.39 21.99 34.68
N ILE A 543 6.27 23.27 35.04
CA ILE A 543 5.14 24.11 34.61
C ILE A 543 5.01 24.14 33.08
N GLU A 544 6.11 24.27 32.36
CA GLU A 544 6.09 24.38 30.89
C GLU A 544 5.77 23.04 30.21
N GLU A 545 6.35 21.94 30.69
CA GLU A 545 6.07 20.59 30.18
C GLU A 545 4.65 20.14 30.50
N ARG A 546 4.07 20.53 31.65
CA ARG A 546 2.66 20.29 31.96
C ARG A 546 1.73 20.99 30.98
N LYS A 547 1.98 22.27 30.66
CA LYS A 547 1.21 23.00 29.63
C LYS A 547 1.36 22.33 28.25
N ALA A 548 2.57 21.86 27.93
CA ALA A 548 2.81 21.14 26.69
C ALA A 548 2.04 19.80 26.64
N ALA A 549 2.07 19.02 27.72
CA ALA A 549 1.31 17.79 27.88
C ALA A 549 -0.21 18.04 27.80
N GLU A 550 -0.71 19.09 28.45
CA GLU A 550 -2.11 19.51 28.35
C GLU A 550 -2.52 19.84 26.91
N ARG A 551 -1.70 20.59 26.16
CA ARG A 551 -1.97 20.83 24.74
C ARG A 551 -1.98 19.53 23.94
N PHE A 552 -1.01 18.65 24.20
CA PHE A 552 -0.83 17.40 23.50
C PHE A 552 -2.03 16.45 23.67
N ILE A 553 -2.49 16.23 24.91
CA ILE A 553 -3.68 15.39 25.16
C ILE A 553 -4.98 15.98 24.60
N ASN A 554 -4.99 17.28 24.26
CA ASN A 554 -6.10 17.96 23.59
C ASN A 554 -5.88 18.10 22.07
N TYR A 555 -5.04 17.23 21.46
CA TYR A 555 -4.80 17.21 20.01
C TYR A 555 -4.34 18.57 19.44
N ARG A 556 -3.61 19.37 20.22
CA ARG A 556 -3.01 20.61 19.72
C ARG A 556 -1.55 20.38 19.36
N GLN A 557 -1.04 21.19 18.43
CA GLN A 557 0.37 21.14 18.04
C GLN A 557 1.30 21.23 19.27
N LEU A 558 2.23 20.29 19.32
CA LEU A 558 3.33 20.29 20.27
C LEU A 558 4.48 21.11 19.69
N SER A 559 5.04 22.03 20.47
CA SER A 559 6.27 22.73 20.11
C SER A 559 7.47 21.84 20.47
N PHE A 560 8.31 21.52 19.49
CA PHE A 560 9.52 20.72 19.68
C PHE A 560 10.57 21.13 18.64
N LYS A 561 11.82 20.73 18.86
CA LYS A 561 12.94 21.07 17.98
C LYS A 561 13.12 20.01 16.89
N PHE A 562 13.27 20.48 15.66
CA PHE A 562 13.66 19.66 14.52
C PHE A 562 15.19 19.60 14.41
N SER A 563 15.69 18.52 13.81
CA SER A 563 17.05 18.53 13.26
C SER A 563 17.12 19.47 12.05
N LYS A 564 18.29 20.07 11.78
CA LYS A 564 18.51 20.90 10.58
C LYS A 564 18.19 20.15 9.28
N THR A 565 18.46 18.85 9.26
CA THR A 565 18.12 17.96 8.14
C THR A 565 16.61 17.89 7.93
N GLN A 566 15.82 17.79 9.01
CA GLN A 566 14.36 17.78 8.91
C GLN A 566 13.80 19.14 8.47
N GLU A 567 14.36 20.24 8.96
CA GLU A 567 13.95 21.59 8.51
C GLU A 567 14.15 21.76 6.99
N LEU A 568 15.32 21.36 6.48
CA LEU A 568 15.60 21.34 5.05
C LEU A 568 14.66 20.38 4.30
N ALA A 569 14.40 19.21 4.85
CA ALA A 569 13.48 18.22 4.26
C ALA A 569 12.04 18.76 4.15
N ASN A 570 11.57 19.50 5.16
CA ASN A 570 10.27 20.17 5.14
C ASN A 570 10.20 21.23 4.03
N LEU A 571 11.25 22.03 3.87
CA LEU A 571 11.33 23.03 2.81
C LEU A 571 11.32 22.39 1.42
N VAL A 572 12.17 21.37 1.20
CA VAL A 572 12.24 20.62 -0.07
C VAL A 572 10.90 19.98 -0.40
N SER A 573 10.25 19.35 0.58
CA SER A 573 8.92 18.75 0.43
C SER A 573 7.87 19.77 0.01
N THR A 574 7.83 20.92 0.68
CA THR A 574 6.89 21.99 0.38
C THR A 574 7.10 22.55 -1.03
N ILE A 575 8.34 22.88 -1.39
CA ILE A 575 8.68 23.39 -2.73
C ILE A 575 8.32 22.35 -3.81
N SER A 576 8.65 21.07 -3.59
CA SER A 576 8.36 19.99 -4.54
C SER A 576 6.86 19.79 -4.72
N LEU A 577 6.06 19.90 -3.66
CA LEU A 577 4.60 19.83 -3.74
C LEU A 577 4.03 21.01 -4.55
N ILE A 578 4.50 22.23 -4.29
CA ILE A 578 4.09 23.43 -5.05
C ILE A 578 4.44 23.26 -6.54
N ILE A 579 5.63 22.75 -6.86
CA ILE A 579 6.03 22.44 -8.24
C ILE A 579 5.06 21.43 -8.86
N ALA A 580 4.79 20.31 -8.19
CA ALA A 580 3.89 19.27 -8.71
C ALA A 580 2.49 19.81 -9.01
N LEU A 581 1.91 20.58 -8.08
CA LEU A 581 0.59 21.20 -8.25
C LEU A 581 0.60 22.23 -9.38
N SER A 582 1.68 23.01 -9.52
CA SER A 582 1.83 23.99 -10.61
C SER A 582 1.91 23.33 -11.98
N LEU A 583 2.62 22.19 -12.10
CA LEU A 583 2.71 21.41 -13.33
C LEU A 583 1.34 20.87 -13.76
N ILE A 584 0.52 20.44 -12.79
CA ILE A 584 -0.84 19.96 -13.05
C ILE A 584 -1.77 21.12 -13.43
N ALA A 585 -1.75 22.22 -12.67
CA ALA A 585 -2.58 23.39 -12.92
C ALA A 585 -2.32 23.99 -14.32
N ALA A 586 -1.05 24.12 -14.71
CA ALA A 586 -0.66 24.58 -16.04
C ALA A 586 -1.26 23.71 -17.16
N ALA A 587 -1.36 22.39 -16.95
CA ALA A 587 -1.94 21.47 -17.92
C ALA A 587 -3.46 21.64 -18.07
N VAL A 588 -4.17 21.87 -16.96
CA VAL A 588 -5.63 22.05 -16.93
C VAL A 588 -6.02 23.38 -17.58
N VAL A 589 -5.34 24.48 -17.25
CA VAL A 589 -5.65 25.83 -17.76
C VAL A 589 -5.48 25.94 -19.27
N ILE A 590 -4.48 25.24 -19.83
CA ILE A 590 -4.18 25.31 -21.27
C ILE A 590 -5.13 24.39 -22.09
N LYS A 591 -6.16 23.78 -21.47
CA LYS A 591 -7.06 22.78 -22.10
C LYS A 591 -6.30 21.69 -22.84
N ILE A 592 -5.14 21.31 -22.31
CA ILE A 592 -4.33 20.30 -22.96
C ILE A 592 -5.02 18.99 -22.65
N PRO A 593 -5.37 18.21 -23.68
CA PRO A 593 -5.93 16.92 -23.41
C PRO A 593 -4.79 16.05 -22.87
N VAL A 594 -4.68 16.01 -21.54
CA VAL A 594 -3.88 15.03 -20.76
C VAL A 594 -4.16 13.61 -21.27
N TRP A 595 -5.32 13.43 -21.91
CA TRP A 595 -5.92 12.20 -22.41
C TRP A 595 -5.93 12.05 -23.95
N SER A 596 -5.56 13.06 -24.75
CA SER A 596 -5.61 12.95 -26.22
C SER A 596 -4.25 13.13 -26.87
N ASN A 597 -3.81 12.06 -27.54
CA ASN A 597 -2.65 12.04 -28.44
C ASN A 597 -2.99 12.61 -29.83
N ARG A 598 -4.01 13.47 -29.98
CA ARG A 598 -4.28 14.06 -31.30
C ARG A 598 -3.22 15.12 -31.59
N LYS A 599 -2.52 14.97 -32.72
CA LYS A 599 -1.75 16.06 -33.33
C LYS A 599 -2.66 17.30 -33.43
N PRO A 600 -2.16 18.51 -33.14
CA PRO A 600 -2.79 19.69 -33.72
C PRO A 600 -2.83 19.48 -35.23
N SER A 601 -4.01 19.62 -35.82
CA SER A 601 -4.12 19.77 -37.27
C SER A 601 -3.32 21.03 -37.63
N ASN A 602 -2.42 20.90 -38.59
CA ASN A 602 -1.76 22.05 -39.20
C ASN A 602 -2.77 23.00 -39.81
#